data_AF-A0A1H3PEA2-F1
#
_entry.id   AF-A0A1H3PEA2-F1
#
_cell.length_a   1.000
_cell.length_b   1.000
_cell.length_c   1.000
_cell.angle_alpha   90.00
_cell.angle_beta   90.00
_cell.angle_gamma   90.00
#
_symmetry.space_group_name_H-M   'P 1'
#
loop_
_entity.id
_entity.type
_entity.pdbx_description
1 polymer ?
#
loop_
_entity_poly.entity_id
_entity_poly.type
_entity_poly.pdbx_seq_one_letter_code
_entity_poly.pdbx_strand_id
1 'polypeptide(L)' 'MKPYYLLILMIATTILVLPACDQKQTGTEKAMNKVDDALDRRPGEKARDAAEDASDKLEDAGKEIKENVKDATN' A
#
# COMPACT_ATOMS: atom_id res chain seq x y z
N MET A 1 -18.50 -6.94 28.32
CA MET A 1 -17.47 -6.95 27.26
C MET A 1 -16.24 -7.66 27.81
N LYS A 2 -15.79 -8.74 27.19
CA LYS A 2 -14.61 -9.43 27.69
C LYS A 2 -13.34 -8.58 27.45
N PRO A 3 -12.40 -8.52 28.41
CA PRO A 3 -11.28 -7.56 28.41
C PRO A 3 -10.36 -7.72 27.19
N TYR A 4 -10.32 -8.91 26.59
CA TYR A 4 -9.52 -9.20 25.41
C TYR A 4 -9.96 -8.44 24.15
N TYR A 5 -11.26 -8.09 24.01
CA TYR A 5 -11.71 -7.30 22.85
C TYR A 5 -11.21 -5.85 22.92
N LEU A 6 -11.13 -5.30 24.13
CA LEU A 6 -10.64 -3.94 24.35
C LEU A 6 -9.13 -3.87 24.08
N LEU A 7 -8.39 -4.92 24.45
CA LEU A 7 -6.96 -5.04 24.17
C LEU A 7 -6.68 -5.18 22.67
N ILE A 8 -7.45 -5.98 21.94
CA ILE A 8 -7.33 -6.11 20.47
C ILE A 8 -7.60 -4.77 19.77
N LEU A 9 -8.62 -4.03 20.22
CA LEU A 9 -8.98 -2.74 19.65
C LEU A 9 -7.89 -1.67 19.87
N MET A 10 -7.24 -1.67 21.04
CA MET A 10 -6.12 -0.76 21.32
C MET A 10 -4.87 -1.09 20.49
N ILE A 11 -4.60 -2.36 20.22
CA ILE A 11 -3.47 -2.75 19.36
C ILE A 11 -3.74 -2.32 17.91
N ALA A 12 -4.96 -2.54 17.42
CA ALA A 12 -5.34 -2.19 16.05
C ALA A 12 -5.20 -0.68 15.75
N THR A 13 -5.54 0.19 16.72
CA THR A 13 -5.41 1.64 16.53
C THR A 13 -3.95 2.12 16.50
N THR A 14 -3.05 1.49 17.26
CA THR A 14 -1.62 1.88 17.26
C THR A 14 -0.90 1.57 15.95
N ILE A 15 -1.29 0.51 15.26
CA ILE A 15 -0.70 0.13 13.96
C ILE A 15 -0.99 1.19 12.89
N LEU A 16 -2.11 1.92 12.99
CA LEU A 16 -2.50 2.96 12.03
C LEU A 16 -1.65 4.24 12.11
N VAL A 17 -0.93 4.49 13.21
CA VAL A 17 -0.22 5.76 13.46
C VAL A 17 1.26 5.69 13.07
N LEU A 18 1.79 4.50 12.75
CA LEU A 18 3.19 4.30 12.39
C LEU A 18 3.65 4.83 11.00
N PRO A 19 2.81 5.12 9.98
CA PRO A 19 3.35 5.57 8.69
C PRO A 19 3.81 7.03 8.69
N ALA A 20 3.73 7.75 9.82
CA ALA A 20 4.04 9.18 9.89
C ALA A 20 5.53 9.52 10.09
N CYS A 21 6.42 8.54 10.25
CA CYS A 21 7.87 8.77 10.26
C CYS A 21 8.47 8.65 8.85
N ASP A 22 8.09 9.57 7.96
CA ASP A 22 8.63 9.63 6.60
C ASP A 22 9.92 10.47 6.58
N GLN A 23 11.08 9.81 6.55
CA GLN A 23 12.36 10.50 6.35
C GLN A 23 12.49 10.86 4.86
N LYS A 24 12.47 12.16 4.58
CA LYS A 24 12.53 12.68 3.20
C LYS A 24 13.79 12.16 2.47
N GLN A 25 13.62 11.24 1.52
CA GLN A 25 14.73 10.74 0.70
C GLN A 25 15.31 11.84 -0.18
N THR A 26 16.63 11.93 -0.18
CA THR A 26 17.47 12.74 -1.09
C THR A 26 17.45 12.17 -2.51
N GLY A 27 17.90 12.95 -3.50
CA GLY A 27 17.92 12.53 -4.90
C GLY A 27 18.74 11.26 -5.17
N THR A 28 19.84 11.08 -4.46
CA THR A 28 20.70 9.89 -4.55
C THR A 28 20.01 8.64 -3.98
N GLU A 29 19.31 8.78 -2.85
CA GLU A 29 18.58 7.67 -2.23
C GLU A 29 17.43 7.18 -3.12
N LYS A 30 16.76 8.08 -3.86
CA LYS A 30 15.74 7.70 -4.84
C LYS A 30 16.32 6.92 -6.01
N ALA A 31 17.49 7.33 -6.50
CA ALA A 31 18.18 6.62 -7.59
C ALA A 31 18.61 5.22 -7.16
N MET A 32 19.21 5.09 -5.96
CA MET A 32 19.57 3.80 -5.39
C MET A 32 18.35 2.92 -5.15
N ASN A 33 17.24 3.49 -4.65
CA ASN A 33 16.01 2.74 -4.43
C ASN A 33 15.47 2.11 -5.71
N LYS A 34 15.51 2.82 -6.85
CA LYS A 34 15.12 2.26 -8.16
C LYS A 34 16.05 1.17 -8.66
N VAL A 35 17.35 1.29 -8.36
CA VAL A 35 18.32 0.25 -8.71
C VAL A 35 18.08 -0.99 -7.85
N ASP A 36 17.84 -0.82 -6.56
CA ASP A 36 17.53 -1.92 -5.66
C ASP A 36 16.19 -2.57 -6.04
N ASP A 37 15.22 -1.80 -6.55
CA ASP A 37 13.94 -2.27 -7.10
C ASP A 37 14.17 -3.23 -8.26
N ALA A 38 14.90 -2.74 -9.27
CA ALA A 38 15.24 -3.52 -10.46
C ALA A 38 16.10 -4.75 -10.17
N LEU A 39 16.81 -4.76 -9.03
CA LEU A 39 17.67 -5.86 -8.59
C LEU A 39 17.03 -6.75 -7.51
N ASP A 40 15.77 -6.51 -7.11
CA ASP A 40 15.08 -7.22 -6.02
C ASP A 40 15.90 -7.24 -4.71
N ARG A 41 16.48 -6.07 -4.39
CA ARG A 41 17.35 -5.84 -3.23
C ARG A 41 16.71 -4.93 -2.19
N ARG A 42 15.54 -4.37 -2.46
CA ARG A 42 14.86 -3.49 -1.51
C ARG A 42 14.39 -4.28 -0.29
N PRO A 43 14.41 -3.64 0.89
CA PRO A 43 13.90 -4.26 2.09
C PRO A 43 12.39 -4.53 1.93
N GLY A 44 12.03 -5.81 2.06
CA GLY A 44 10.65 -6.27 2.00
C GLY A 44 10.05 -6.29 0.59
N GLU A 45 10.86 -6.34 -0.48
CA GLU A 45 10.38 -6.24 -1.87
C GLU A 45 9.19 -7.15 -2.17
N LYS A 46 9.24 -8.44 -1.82
CA LYS A 46 8.12 -9.37 -2.04
C LYS A 46 6.78 -8.89 -1.48
N ALA A 47 6.79 -8.16 -0.36
CA ALA A 47 5.59 -7.60 0.23
C ALA A 47 5.15 -6.31 -0.50
N ARG A 48 6.12 -5.56 -1.05
CA ARG A 48 5.87 -4.37 -1.88
C ARG A 48 5.30 -4.79 -3.24
N ASP A 49 5.91 -5.75 -3.92
CA ASP A 49 5.42 -6.33 -5.17
C ASP A 49 4.00 -6.86 -5.01
N ALA A 50 3.73 -7.60 -3.93
CA ALA A 50 2.39 -8.09 -3.65
C ALA A 50 1.37 -6.95 -3.41
N ALA A 51 1.81 -5.83 -2.82
CA ALA A 51 0.99 -4.65 -2.62
C ALA A 51 0.77 -3.86 -3.93
N GLU A 52 1.79 -3.77 -4.78
CA GLU A 52 1.71 -3.17 -6.11
C GLU A 52 0.77 -3.98 -7.01
N ASP A 53 0.95 -5.31 -7.08
CA ASP A 53 0.04 -6.23 -7.78
C ASP A 53 -1.42 -6.13 -7.31
N ALA A 54 -1.63 -5.99 -5.99
CA ALA A 54 -2.97 -5.84 -5.44
C ALA A 54 -3.58 -4.47 -5.79
N SER A 55 -2.75 -3.42 -5.82
CA SER A 55 -3.17 -2.07 -6.17
C SER A 55 -3.53 -1.96 -7.64
N ASP A 56 -2.74 -2.55 -8.53
CA ASP A 56 -3.00 -2.57 -9.98
C ASP A 56 -4.30 -3.29 -10.30
N LYS A 57 -4.54 -4.46 -9.68
CA LYS A 57 -5.81 -5.19 -9.82
C LYS A 57 -7.02 -4.39 -9.34
N LEU A 58 -6.85 -3.64 -8.25
CA LEU A 58 -7.91 -2.77 -7.73
C LEU A 58 -8.17 -1.60 -8.68
N GLU A 59 -7.13 -1.01 -9.26
CA GLU A 59 -7.26 0.08 -10.24
C GLU A 59 -7.98 -0.40 -11.50
N ASP A 60 -7.60 -1.57 -12.03
CA ASP A 60 -8.25 -2.16 -13.20
C ASP A 60 -9.73 -2.47 -12.95
N ALA A 61 -10.04 -3.10 -11.80
CA ALA A 61 -11.43 -3.33 -11.40
C ALA A 61 -12.21 -2.01 -11.24
N GLY A 62 -11.58 -0.98 -10.69
CA GLY A 62 -12.15 0.36 -10.57
C GLY A 62 -12.44 1.02 -11.92
N LYS A 63 -11.54 0.85 -12.90
CA LYS A 63 -11.73 1.32 -14.28
C LYS A 63 -12.88 0.61 -14.96
N GLU A 64 -12.97 -0.71 -14.88
CA GLU A 64 -14.09 -1.48 -15.46
C GLU A 64 -15.44 -1.04 -14.87
N ILE A 65 -15.52 -0.86 -13.55
CA ILE A 65 -16.74 -0.37 -12.90
C ILE A 65 -17.08 1.04 -13.41
N LYS A 66 -16.08 1.92 -13.52
CA LYS A 66 -16.26 3.29 -14.01
C LYS A 66 -16.73 3.33 -15.47
N GLU A 67 -16.19 2.47 -16.33
CA GLU A 67 -16.64 2.35 -17.72
C GLU A 67 -18.07 1.82 -17.80
N ASN A 68 -18.39 0.76 -17.07
CA ASN A 68 -19.76 0.21 -17.02
C ASN A 68 -20.79 1.23 -16.52
N VAL A 69 -20.44 2.04 -15.52
CA VAL A 69 -21.31 3.13 -15.05
C VAL A 69 -21.46 4.22 -16.11
N LYS A 70 -20.39 4.58 -16.81
CA LYS A 70 -20.43 5.59 -17.86
C LYS A 70 -21.29 5.15 -19.04
N ASP A 71 -21.22 3.88 -19.44
CA ASP A 71 -22.04 3.30 -20.51
C ASP A 71 -23.51 3.15 -20.09
N ALA A 72 -23.80 2.87 -18.81
CA ALA A 72 -25.17 2.77 -18.31
C ALA A 72 -25.87 4.14 -18.10
N THR A 73 -25.11 5.23 -18.06
CA THR A 73 -25.64 6.59 -17.81
C THR A 73 -25.69 7.45 -19.09
N ASN A 74 -25.29 6.90 -20.24
CA ASN A 74 -25.37 7.52 -21.58
C ASN A 74 -26.52 6.90 -22.37
#